data_AF-A0A0X1KLS6-F1
#
_entry.id   AF-A0A0X1KLS6-F1
#
_cell.length_a   1.000
_cell.length_b   1.000
_cell.length_c   1.000
_cell.angle_alpha   90.00
_cell.angle_beta   90.00
_cell.angle_gamma   90.00
#
_symmetry.space_group_name_H-M   'P 1'
#
loop_
_entity.id
_entity.type
_entity.pdbx_description
1 polymer ?
#
loop_
_entity_poly.entity_id
_entity_poly.type
_entity_poly.pdbx_seq_one_letter_code
_entity_poly.pdbx_strand_id
1 'polypeptide(L)'
;MRLIHVVCESASVEDCIKEFTSKIESALNASGGYIKSAKIDLTFGAFMHLSASLLADPSNFGGRVVAKYSTGRSRDRAIESVLAEINPLINNAEVVAFKIGTYTTPVTRKTYAVGVVAYNLPMKPATQITSTPDRRKLLAHVLSLFDYNPRVLNISELARIFNVSRDTIYHDIQQILKEREK
;
A
#
# COMPACT_ATOMS: atom_id res chain seq x y z
N MET A 1 -6.31 8.42 14.15
CA MET A 1 -5.10 9.00 13.51
C MET A 1 -3.85 8.40 14.14
N ARG A 2 -2.86 8.02 13.33
CA ARG A 2 -1.60 7.40 13.74
C ARG A 2 -0.46 8.00 12.92
N LEU A 3 0.64 8.34 13.59
CA LEU A 3 1.89 8.70 12.92
C LEU A 3 2.73 7.45 12.69
N ILE A 4 3.24 7.32 11.47
CA ILE A 4 4.13 6.23 11.05
C ILE A 4 5.39 6.89 10.49
N HIS A 5 6.55 6.48 10.99
CA HIS A 5 7.83 6.91 10.45
C HIS A 5 8.65 5.67 10.09
N VAL A 6 9.11 5.62 8.84
CA VAL A 6 10.00 4.56 8.35
C VAL A 6 11.22 5.21 7.75
N VAL A 7 12.39 4.66 8.11
CA VAL A 7 13.69 5.08 7.61
C VAL A 7 14.52 3.87 7.20
N CYS A 8 15.27 4.05 6.13
CA CYS A 8 16.25 3.10 5.64
C CYS A 8 17.47 3.84 5.10
N GLU A 9 18.64 3.26 5.33
CA GLU A 9 19.91 3.73 4.80
C GLU A 9 20.70 2.52 4.28
N SER A 10 21.22 2.61 3.06
CA SER A 10 22.10 1.57 2.51
C SER A 10 23.02 2.12 1.42
N ALA A 11 24.18 1.47 1.24
CA ALA A 11 25.09 1.74 0.12
C ALA A 11 24.54 1.25 -1.22
N SER A 12 23.62 0.28 -1.17
CA SER A 12 22.97 -0.32 -2.32
C SER A 12 21.55 0.22 -2.45
N VAL A 13 21.24 0.80 -3.61
CA VAL A 13 19.89 1.29 -3.92
C VAL A 13 18.86 0.17 -3.82
N GLU A 14 19.22 -1.03 -4.30
CA GLU A 14 18.33 -2.18 -4.29
C GLU A 14 17.98 -2.63 -2.88
N ASP A 15 19.00 -2.73 -2.01
CA ASP A 15 18.80 -3.15 -0.62
C ASP A 15 18.01 -2.10 0.16
N CYS A 16 18.30 -0.81 -0.08
CA CYS A 16 17.55 0.30 0.52
C CYS A 16 16.05 0.23 0.18
N ILE A 17 15.73 0.03 -1.10
CA ILE A 17 14.34 -0.06 -1.57
C ILE A 17 13.63 -1.28 -0.98
N LYS A 18 14.30 -2.45 -0.98
CA LYS A 18 13.73 -3.70 -0.44
C LYS A 18 13.43 -3.58 1.05
N GLU A 19 14.38 -3.09 1.83
CA GLU A 19 14.21 -2.90 3.27
C GLU A 19 13.13 -1.86 3.58
N PHE A 20 13.15 -0.72 2.89
CA PHE A 20 12.13 0.32 3.05
C PHE A 20 10.72 -0.23 2.75
N THR A 21 10.56 -0.99 1.67
CA THR A 21 9.28 -1.59 1.26
C THR A 21 8.79 -2.58 2.32
N SER A 22 9.67 -3.44 2.84
CA SER A 22 9.31 -4.39 3.89
C SER A 22 8.89 -3.69 5.19
N LYS A 23 9.62 -2.64 5.59
CA LYS A 23 9.30 -1.85 6.78
C LYS A 23 7.96 -1.12 6.65
N ILE A 24 7.68 -0.51 5.49
CA ILE A 24 6.44 0.25 5.29
C ILE A 24 5.21 -0.66 5.21
N GLU A 25 5.33 -1.83 4.57
CA GLU A 25 4.27 -2.85 4.54
C GLU A 25 3.96 -3.36 5.95
N SER A 26 4.99 -3.62 6.74
CA SER A 26 4.83 -4.03 8.15
C SER A 26 4.19 -2.93 9.00
N ALA A 27 4.53 -1.66 8.75
CA ALA A 27 4.03 -0.53 9.54
C ALA A 27 2.58 -0.14 9.20
N LEU A 28 2.19 -0.25 7.93
CA LEU A 28 0.83 0.06 7.45
C LEU A 28 -0.16 -1.09 7.70
N ASN A 29 0.31 -2.26 8.16
CA ASN A 29 -0.45 -3.51 8.32
C ASN A 29 -1.10 -3.99 6.99
N ALA A 30 -1.72 -5.18 7.01
CA ALA A 30 -2.38 -5.75 5.83
C ALA A 30 -3.53 -4.90 5.25
N SER A 31 -4.09 -3.99 6.04
CA SER A 31 -5.26 -3.19 5.66
C SER A 31 -4.92 -1.80 5.12
N GLY A 32 -3.70 -1.28 5.34
CA GLY A 32 -3.21 -0.05 4.72
C GLY A 32 -4.05 1.18 5.10
N GLY A 33 -3.88 1.66 6.33
CA GLY A 33 -4.61 2.85 6.82
C GLY A 33 -4.51 4.04 5.86
N TYR A 34 -5.61 4.76 5.65
CA TYR A 34 -5.71 5.86 4.69
C TYR A 34 -4.74 6.98 5.04
N ILE A 35 -3.88 7.36 4.11
CA ILE A 35 -2.82 8.36 4.31
C ILE A 35 -3.42 9.74 4.12
N LYS A 36 -3.53 10.53 5.19
CA LYS A 36 -4.04 11.91 5.16
C LYS A 36 -2.97 12.91 4.72
N SER A 37 -1.73 12.68 5.12
CA SER A 37 -0.58 13.48 4.70
C SER A 37 0.69 12.64 4.76
N ALA A 38 1.63 12.93 3.87
CA ALA A 38 2.91 12.25 3.82
C ALA A 38 4.05 13.24 3.56
N LYS A 39 5.18 13.01 4.23
CA LYS A 39 6.45 13.64 3.92
C LYS A 39 7.44 12.55 3.52
N ILE A 40 8.02 12.69 2.34
CA ILE A 40 8.99 11.74 1.79
C ILE A 40 10.32 12.48 1.59
N ASP A 41 11.36 11.98 2.22
CA ASP A 41 12.71 12.51 2.11
C ASP A 41 13.61 11.45 1.48
N LEU A 42 14.28 11.83 0.39
CA LEU A 42 15.17 10.98 -0.39
C LEU A 42 16.46 11.76 -0.67
N THR A 43 17.58 11.22 -0.21
CA THR A 43 18.91 11.83 -0.38
C THR A 43 19.94 10.80 -0.81
N PHE A 44 20.89 11.23 -1.62
CA PHE A 44 21.99 10.41 -2.09
C PHE A 44 23.31 11.04 -1.64
N GLY A 45 24.13 10.26 -0.94
CA GLY A 45 25.49 10.60 -0.54
C GLY A 45 26.40 9.38 -0.66
N ALA A 46 27.27 9.17 0.33
CA ALA A 46 28.00 7.90 0.46
C ALA A 46 27.04 6.70 0.63
N PHE A 47 25.91 6.95 1.28
CA PHE A 47 24.77 6.05 1.39
C PHE A 47 23.53 6.71 0.79
N MET A 48 22.60 5.89 0.31
CA MET A 48 21.25 6.33 0.00
C MET A 48 20.44 6.33 1.29
N HIS A 49 19.77 7.43 1.57
CA HIS A 49 18.86 7.56 2.70
C HIS A 49 17.45 7.84 2.18
N LEU A 50 16.50 7.01 2.61
CA LEU A 50 15.09 7.11 2.28
C LEU A 50 14.25 7.06 3.54
N SER A 51 13.39 8.06 3.73
CA SER A 51 12.44 8.08 4.83
C SER A 51 11.06 8.55 4.40
N ALA A 52 10.05 8.06 5.09
CA ALA A 52 8.67 8.47 4.93
C ALA A 52 8.01 8.67 6.30
N SER A 53 7.39 9.83 6.48
CA SER A 53 6.56 10.16 7.63
C SER A 53 5.12 10.28 7.17
N LEU A 54 4.23 9.42 7.67
CA LEU A 54 2.84 9.33 7.26
C LEU A 54 1.91 9.64 8.45
N LEU A 55 0.88 10.43 8.19
CA LEU A 55 -0.28 10.55 9.06
C LEU A 55 -1.39 9.68 8.50
N ALA A 56 -1.60 8.51 9.11
CA ALA A 56 -2.56 7.52 8.65
C ALA A 56 -3.81 7.51 9.53
N ASP A 57 -4.98 7.36 8.91
CA ASP A 57 -6.24 7.09 9.57
C ASP A 57 -6.50 5.57 9.55
N PRO A 58 -6.44 4.88 10.71
CA PRO A 58 -6.67 3.44 10.75
C PRO A 58 -8.14 3.06 10.51
N SER A 59 -9.07 4.02 10.57
CA SER A 59 -10.50 3.78 10.34
C SER A 59 -10.86 3.64 8.87
N ASN A 60 -9.95 3.98 7.96
CA ASN A 60 -10.14 3.92 6.51
C ASN A 60 -8.99 3.13 5.87
N PHE A 61 -9.27 2.40 4.79
CA PHE A 61 -8.31 1.53 4.11
C PHE A 61 -7.93 2.05 2.74
N GLY A 62 -6.79 1.59 2.23
CA GLY A 62 -6.33 1.84 0.87
C GLY A 62 -5.01 2.61 0.79
N GLY A 63 -4.47 3.08 1.92
CA GLY A 63 -3.18 3.75 1.97
C GLY A 63 -2.03 2.80 1.67
N ARG A 64 -1.19 3.20 0.72
CA ARG A 64 -0.02 2.45 0.27
C ARG A 64 1.15 3.38 0.00
N VAL A 65 2.35 2.84 0.10
CA VAL A 65 3.57 3.48 -0.36
C VAL A 65 4.29 2.51 -1.28
N VAL A 66 4.69 2.99 -2.45
CA VAL A 66 5.54 2.23 -3.37
C VAL A 66 6.87 2.95 -3.55
N ALA A 67 7.96 2.19 -3.50
CA ALA A 67 9.29 2.64 -3.86
C ALA A 67 9.83 1.74 -4.98
N LYS A 68 10.29 2.36 -6.07
CA LYS A 68 10.90 1.67 -7.22
C LYS A 68 12.17 2.36 -7.62
N TYR A 69 13.08 1.60 -8.21
CA TYR A 69 14.29 2.14 -8.80
C TYR A 69 14.53 1.54 -10.17
N SER A 70 15.21 2.29 -11.02
CA SER A 70 15.69 1.82 -12.30
C SER A 70 17.08 2.37 -12.58
N THR A 71 17.75 1.77 -13.55
CA THR A 71 19.07 2.23 -13.98
C THR A 71 19.09 2.52 -15.47
N GLY A 72 19.76 3.61 -15.85
CA GLY A 72 19.83 4.06 -17.23
C GLY A 72 21.19 4.64 -17.60
N ARG A 73 21.40 4.80 -18.91
CA ARG A 73 22.57 5.50 -19.46
C ARG A 73 22.48 7.02 -19.29
N SER A 74 21.27 7.57 -19.10
CA SER A 74 21.01 8.98 -18.79
C SER A 74 20.03 9.10 -17.63
N ARG A 75 19.99 10.29 -17.00
CA ARG A 75 19.03 10.61 -15.93
C ARG A 75 17.60 10.48 -16.42
N ASP A 76 17.28 11.06 -17.57
CA ASP A 76 15.92 11.08 -18.10
C ASP A 76 15.40 9.67 -18.36
N ARG A 77 16.19 8.81 -19.00
CA ARG A 77 15.79 7.42 -19.26
C ARG A 77 15.61 6.61 -17.98
N ALA A 78 16.44 6.84 -16.97
CA ALA A 78 16.30 6.17 -15.68
C ALA A 78 14.99 6.61 -14.99
N ILE A 79 14.66 7.91 -15.03
CA ILE A 79 13.42 8.46 -14.49
C ILE A 79 12.21 7.91 -15.25
N GLU A 80 12.22 7.95 -16.59
CA GLU A 80 11.13 7.42 -17.42
C GLU A 80 10.85 5.95 -17.12
N SER A 81 11.92 5.15 -16.93
CA SER A 81 11.78 3.72 -16.59
C SER A 81 11.12 3.52 -15.22
N VAL A 82 11.50 4.32 -14.21
CA VAL A 82 10.84 4.30 -12.89
C VAL A 82 9.38 4.73 -12.99
N LEU A 83 9.09 5.79 -13.74
CA LEU A 83 7.73 6.27 -13.94
C LEU A 83 6.86 5.24 -14.66
N ALA A 84 7.40 4.53 -15.65
CA ALA A 84 6.70 3.45 -16.33
C ALA A 84 6.32 2.29 -15.39
N GLU A 85 7.11 2.04 -14.34
CA GLU A 85 6.77 1.04 -13.30
C GLU A 85 5.76 1.56 -12.27
N ILE A 86 5.83 2.85 -11.91
CA ILE A 86 4.97 3.44 -10.86
C ILE A 86 3.59 3.81 -11.40
N ASN A 87 3.51 4.44 -12.58
CA ASN A 87 2.26 4.96 -13.14
C ASN A 87 1.12 3.92 -13.19
N PRO A 88 1.34 2.66 -13.61
CA PRO A 88 0.30 1.63 -13.59
C PRO A 88 -0.27 1.37 -12.20
N LEU A 89 0.52 1.53 -11.13
CA LEU A 89 0.13 1.29 -9.75
C LEU A 89 -0.75 2.41 -9.18
N ILE A 90 -0.68 3.61 -9.78
CA ILE A 90 -1.37 4.81 -9.30
C ILE A 90 -2.42 5.35 -10.29
N ASN A 91 -2.70 4.63 -11.39
CA ASN A 91 -3.59 5.08 -12.47
C ASN A 91 -5.03 5.43 -12.02
N ASN A 92 -5.46 4.94 -10.86
CA ASN A 92 -6.74 5.28 -10.23
C ASN A 92 -6.56 5.59 -8.74
N ALA A 93 -5.42 6.15 -8.34
CA ALA A 93 -5.11 6.42 -6.95
C ALA A 93 -5.16 7.92 -6.65
N GLU A 94 -5.49 8.25 -5.41
CA GLU A 94 -5.25 9.58 -4.85
C GLU A 94 -3.81 9.66 -4.38
N VAL A 95 -2.95 10.34 -5.15
CA VAL A 95 -1.56 10.56 -4.79
C VAL A 95 -1.46 11.62 -3.69
N VAL A 96 -0.88 11.24 -2.55
CA VAL A 96 -0.74 12.12 -1.38
C VAL A 96 0.60 12.85 -1.40
N ALA A 97 1.67 12.13 -1.73
CA ALA A 97 3.01 12.70 -1.86
C ALA A 97 3.85 11.83 -2.79
N PHE A 98 4.80 12.43 -3.47
CA PHE A 98 5.78 11.71 -4.28
C PHE A 98 7.15 12.39 -4.21
N LYS A 99 8.19 11.61 -4.46
CA LYS A 99 9.56 12.09 -4.60
C LYS A 99 10.27 11.26 -5.66
N ILE A 100 11.00 11.94 -6.54
CA ILE A 100 11.91 11.30 -7.49
C ILE A 100 13.28 11.88 -7.23
N GLY A 101 14.29 11.02 -7.23
CA GLY A 101 15.67 11.44 -7.13
C GLY A 101 16.57 10.55 -7.96
N THR A 102 17.71 11.10 -8.37
CA THR A 102 18.67 10.38 -9.20
C THR A 102 20.05 10.46 -8.60
N TYR A 103 20.82 9.39 -8.79
CA TYR A 103 22.21 9.32 -8.40
C TYR A 103 23.03 8.68 -9.51
N THR A 104 24.11 9.33 -9.90
CA THR A 104 25.07 8.78 -10.87
C THR A 104 26.31 8.36 -10.11
N THR A 105 26.66 7.09 -10.18
CA THR A 105 27.85 6.56 -9.53
C THR A 105 29.11 7.17 -10.15
N PRO A 106 30.07 7.69 -9.36
CA PRO A 106 31.29 8.30 -9.91
C PRO A 106 32.13 7.33 -10.74
N VAL A 107 32.23 6.08 -10.28
CA VAL A 107 33.12 5.06 -10.88
C VAL A 107 32.50 4.43 -12.12
N THR A 108 31.28 3.88 -12.01
CA THR A 108 30.65 3.16 -13.12
C THR A 108 29.85 4.07 -14.06
N ARG A 109 29.67 5.35 -13.71
CA ARG A 109 28.83 6.33 -14.43
C ARG A 109 27.40 5.84 -14.67
N LYS A 110 26.95 4.86 -13.88
CA LYS A 110 25.62 4.29 -13.97
C LYS A 110 24.66 5.23 -13.24
N THR A 111 23.60 5.64 -13.92
CA THR A 111 22.60 6.51 -13.32
C THR A 111 21.45 5.67 -12.78
N TYR A 112 21.21 5.82 -11.48
CA TYR A 112 20.07 5.28 -10.77
C TYR A 112 19.01 6.37 -10.67
N ALA A 113 17.76 6.01 -10.90
CA ALA A 113 16.61 6.80 -10.51
C ALA A 113 15.83 6.03 -9.46
N VAL A 114 15.34 6.73 -8.45
CA VAL A 114 14.46 6.20 -7.41
C VAL A 114 13.21 7.05 -7.38
N GLY A 115 12.05 6.41 -7.44
CA GLY A 115 10.75 7.04 -7.30
C GLY A 115 10.02 6.44 -6.10
N VAL A 116 9.44 7.31 -5.28
CA VAL A 116 8.64 6.91 -4.13
C VAL A 116 7.33 7.67 -4.17
N VAL A 117 6.22 6.95 -4.03
CA VAL A 117 4.88 7.54 -4.05
C VAL A 117 4.06 6.98 -2.89
N ALA A 118 3.50 7.89 -2.09
CA ALA A 118 2.46 7.60 -1.11
C ALA A 118 1.10 7.93 -1.73
N TYR A 119 0.18 6.97 -1.72
CA TYR A 119 -1.11 7.09 -2.38
C TYR A 119 -2.20 6.31 -1.66
N ASN A 120 -3.44 6.72 -1.86
CA ASN A 120 -4.62 5.98 -1.42
C ASN A 120 -5.30 5.38 -2.64
N LEU A 121 -5.57 4.08 -2.60
CA LEU A 121 -6.52 3.49 -3.54
C LEU A 121 -7.93 3.86 -3.06
N PRO A 122 -8.78 4.43 -3.94
CA PRO A 122 -10.18 4.63 -3.61
C PRO A 122 -10.75 3.28 -3.21
N MET A 123 -11.36 3.20 -2.01
CA MET A 123 -12.19 2.06 -1.68
C MET A 123 -13.22 1.95 -2.79
N LYS A 124 -13.18 0.84 -3.54
CA LYS A 124 -14.31 0.48 -4.37
C LYS A 124 -15.51 0.46 -3.42
N PRO A 125 -16.60 1.21 -3.70
CA PRO A 125 -17.80 1.07 -2.91
C PRO A 125 -18.15 -0.42 -2.89
N ALA A 126 -18.66 -0.94 -1.77
CA ALA A 126 -18.88 -2.37 -1.61
C ALA A 126 -19.77 -2.97 -2.74
N THR A 127 -20.56 -2.13 -3.40
CA THR A 127 -21.33 -2.41 -4.63
C THR A 127 -20.49 -2.78 -5.86
N GLN A 128 -19.20 -2.45 -5.88
CA GLN A 128 -18.24 -2.78 -6.94
C GLN A 128 -17.26 -3.90 -6.54
N ILE A 129 -17.39 -4.44 -5.33
CA ILE A 129 -16.58 -5.59 -4.87
C ILE A 129 -17.26 -6.87 -5.33
N THR A 130 -16.92 -7.32 -6.53
CA THR A 130 -17.41 -8.59 -7.11
C THR A 130 -16.55 -9.79 -6.72
N SER A 131 -15.28 -9.57 -6.36
CA SER A 131 -14.35 -10.65 -6.03
C SER A 131 -14.61 -11.20 -4.62
N THR A 132 -14.68 -12.54 -4.50
CA THR A 132 -14.84 -13.23 -3.21
C THR A 132 -13.70 -12.95 -2.21
N PRO A 133 -12.41 -12.92 -2.61
CA PRO A 133 -11.33 -12.64 -1.67
C PRO A 133 -11.39 -11.23 -1.06
N ASP A 134 -11.73 -10.22 -1.86
CA ASP A 134 -11.81 -8.83 -1.37
C ASP A 134 -13.03 -8.64 -0.47
N ARG A 135 -14.17 -9.27 -0.82
CA ARG A 135 -15.37 -9.28 0.03
C ARG A 135 -15.07 -9.92 1.38
N ARG A 136 -14.38 -11.06 1.42
CA ARG A 136 -13.99 -11.73 2.68
C ARG A 136 -13.07 -10.89 3.54
N LYS A 137 -12.08 -10.20 2.94
CA LYS A 137 -11.19 -9.29 3.69
C LYS A 137 -11.98 -8.18 4.37
N LEU A 138 -12.93 -7.57 3.66
CA LEU A 138 -13.75 -6.49 4.22
C LEU A 138 -14.68 -7.02 5.32
N LEU A 139 -15.34 -8.17 5.10
CA LEU A 139 -16.18 -8.82 6.12
C LEU A 139 -15.37 -9.22 7.36
N ALA A 140 -14.17 -9.77 7.18
CA ALA A 140 -13.29 -10.16 8.28
C ALA A 140 -12.85 -8.95 9.11
N HIS A 141 -12.58 -7.83 8.45
CA HIS A 141 -12.25 -6.59 9.14
C HIS A 141 -13.44 -6.06 9.95
N VAL A 142 -14.64 -6.01 9.36
CA VAL A 142 -15.84 -5.56 10.10
C VAL A 142 -16.13 -6.50 11.29
N LEU A 143 -16.02 -7.81 11.08
CA LEU A 143 -16.18 -8.80 12.14
C LEU A 143 -15.18 -8.61 13.27
N SER A 144 -13.90 -8.30 12.97
CA SER A 144 -12.88 -8.13 14.00
C SER A 144 -13.17 -6.95 14.95
N LEU A 145 -13.91 -5.94 14.50
CA LEU A 145 -14.37 -4.83 15.34
C LEU A 145 -15.39 -5.25 16.41
N PHE A 146 -16.06 -6.39 16.22
CA PHE A 146 -17.09 -6.93 17.11
C PHE A 146 -16.68 -8.30 17.67
N ASP A 147 -15.38 -8.52 17.88
CA ASP A 147 -14.80 -9.78 18.34
C ASP A 147 -15.30 -11.01 17.54
N TYR A 148 -15.42 -10.82 16.23
CA TYR A 148 -15.89 -11.82 15.28
C TYR A 148 -17.27 -12.39 15.57
N ASN A 149 -18.15 -11.65 16.24
CA ASN A 149 -19.53 -12.05 16.45
C ASN A 149 -20.37 -11.79 15.18
N PRO A 150 -20.78 -12.81 14.40
CA PRO A 150 -21.53 -12.60 13.17
C PRO A 150 -22.98 -12.15 13.41
N ARG A 151 -23.50 -12.30 14.65
CA ARG A 151 -24.89 -11.94 14.98
C ARG A 151 -25.14 -10.44 14.96
N VAL A 152 -24.09 -9.63 15.01
CA VAL A 152 -24.18 -8.16 14.96
C VAL A 152 -24.40 -7.64 13.53
N LEU A 153 -24.27 -8.50 12.51
CA LEU A 153 -24.35 -8.11 11.12
C LEU A 153 -25.73 -8.39 10.50
N ASN A 154 -26.26 -7.42 9.77
CA ASN A 154 -27.45 -7.62 8.95
C ASN A 154 -27.09 -8.28 7.62
N ILE A 155 -27.21 -9.60 7.56
CA ILE A 155 -26.87 -10.41 6.37
C ILE A 155 -27.66 -10.00 5.13
N SER A 156 -28.93 -9.61 5.29
CA SER A 156 -29.79 -9.23 4.17
C SER A 156 -29.30 -7.93 3.52
N GLU A 157 -28.84 -6.98 4.32
CA GLU A 157 -28.34 -5.71 3.81
C GLU A 157 -26.93 -5.86 3.22
N LEU A 158 -26.08 -6.69 3.81
CA LEU A 158 -24.78 -7.03 3.23
C LEU A 158 -24.94 -7.70 1.86
N ALA A 159 -25.89 -8.63 1.71
CA ALA A 159 -26.18 -9.28 0.44
C ALA A 159 -26.57 -8.27 -0.65
N ARG A 160 -27.41 -7.28 -0.31
CA ARG A 160 -27.78 -6.17 -1.21
C ARG A 160 -26.58 -5.30 -1.57
N ILE A 161 -25.81 -4.88 -0.58
CA ILE A 161 -24.64 -4.00 -0.76
C ILE A 161 -23.60 -4.65 -1.67
N PHE A 162 -23.32 -5.95 -1.49
CA PHE A 162 -22.35 -6.69 -2.31
C PHE A 162 -22.95 -7.25 -3.61
N ASN A 163 -24.24 -7.05 -3.85
CA ASN A 163 -24.98 -7.62 -4.98
C ASN A 163 -24.78 -9.15 -5.13
N VAL A 164 -24.88 -9.88 -4.01
CA VAL A 164 -24.76 -11.35 -3.95
C VAL A 164 -25.92 -11.95 -3.17
N SER A 165 -26.05 -13.28 -3.18
CA SER A 165 -27.04 -13.98 -2.36
C SER A 165 -26.68 -13.93 -0.86
N ARG A 166 -27.69 -14.01 0.00
CA ARG A 166 -27.48 -14.17 1.45
C ARG A 166 -26.61 -15.38 1.77
N ASP A 167 -26.80 -16.49 1.05
CA ASP A 167 -26.04 -17.72 1.24
C ASP A 167 -24.55 -17.53 0.96
N THR A 168 -24.21 -16.67 -0.02
CA THR A 168 -22.82 -16.32 -0.32
C THR A 168 -22.18 -15.59 0.85
N ILE A 169 -22.90 -14.63 1.46
CA ILE A 169 -22.43 -13.92 2.66
C ILE A 169 -22.29 -14.88 3.85
N TYR A 170 -23.24 -15.81 4.04
CA TYR A 170 -23.15 -16.84 5.09
C TYR A 170 -21.89 -17.70 4.91
N HIS A 171 -21.65 -18.20 3.69
CA HIS A 171 -20.48 -19.01 3.40
C HIS A 171 -19.18 -18.24 3.62
N ASP A 172 -19.13 -16.97 3.23
CA ASP A 172 -17.95 -16.14 3.44
C ASP A 172 -17.64 -15.91 4.92
N ILE A 173 -18.66 -15.62 5.73
CA ILE A 173 -18.52 -15.48 7.19
C ILE A 173 -18.06 -16.80 7.81
N GLN A 174 -18.66 -17.93 7.45
CA GLN A 174 -18.25 -19.24 7.94
C GLN A 174 -16.80 -19.56 7.62
N GLN A 175 -16.36 -19.22 6.41
CA GLN A 175 -14.98 -19.43 5.99
C GLN A 175 -14.01 -18.58 6.81
N ILE A 176 -14.33 -17.30 7.05
CA ILE A 176 -13.53 -16.40 7.89
C ILE A 176 -13.38 -16.96 9.30
N LEU A 177 -14.46 -17.49 9.89
CA LEU A 177 -14.42 -18.07 11.23
C LEU A 177 -13.58 -19.35 11.27
N LYS A 178 -13.71 -20.24 10.27
CA LYS A 178 -12.87 -21.45 10.15
C LYS A 178 -11.38 -21.15 9.99
N GLU A 179 -11.05 -20.09 9.27
CA GLU A 179 -9.66 -19.67 9.07
C GLU A 179 -9.02 -19.09 10.35
N ARG A 180 -9.83 -18.61 11.31
CA ARG A 180 -9.36 -18.12 12.62
C ARG A 180 -9.15 -19.23 13.65
N GLU A 181 -9.94 -20.30 13.59
CA GLU A 181 -9.84 -21.45 14.52
C GLU A 181 -8.62 -22.34 14.25
N LYS A 182 -7.91 -22.12 13.14
CA LYS A 182 -6.66 -22.79 12.80
C LYS A 182 -5.45 -21.98 13.26
#